data_AF-A0A367IAE3-F1
#
_entry.id   AF-A0A367IAE3-F1
#
_cell.length_a   1.000
_cell.length_b   1.000
_cell.length_c   1.000
_cell.angle_alpha   90.00
_cell.angle_beta   90.00
_cell.angle_gamma   90.00
#
_symmetry.space_group_name_H-M   'P 1'
#
loop_
_entity.id
_entity.type
_entity.pdbx_description
1 polymer ?
#
loop_
_entity_poly.entity_id
_entity_poly.type
_entity_poly.pdbx_seq_one_letter_code
_entity_poly.pdbx_strand_id
1 'polypeptide(L)'
;MKQLGTERDVLLLDGDCGLCHRLAQFIDKRRAPDVDLAYRPILSEDAQALIATFPEKQQMADTVYIVRNGKSYIRSAAGIRALLYMKWHWRIWFPLVWLVPLPLRDVIYFLI
;
A
#
# COMPACT_ATOMS: atom_id res chain seq x y z
N MET A 1 11.83 14.42 -14.20
CA MET A 1 11.56 13.60 -13.01
C MET A 1 10.04 13.54 -12.84
N LYS A 2 9.38 12.40 -13.09
CA LYS A 2 7.91 12.30 -12.91
C LYS A 2 7.59 12.38 -11.42
N GLN A 3 6.65 13.25 -11.04
CA GLN A 3 6.27 13.42 -9.63
C GLN A 3 5.54 12.16 -9.15
N LEU A 4 6.17 11.44 -8.21
CA LEU A 4 5.61 10.29 -7.53
C LEU A 4 4.46 10.76 -6.63
N GLY A 5 3.27 10.18 -6.78
CA GLY A 5 2.10 10.49 -5.97
C GLY A 5 1.09 11.46 -6.59
N THR A 6 1.47 12.26 -7.61
CA THR A 6 0.56 13.22 -8.28
C THR A 6 0.06 12.72 -9.63
N GLU A 7 0.94 12.14 -10.46
CA GLU A 7 0.58 11.60 -11.79
C GLU A 7 0.41 10.07 -11.81
N ARG A 8 1.10 9.37 -10.91
CA ARG A 8 1.08 7.91 -10.77
C ARG A 8 0.97 7.53 -9.31
N ASP A 9 0.14 6.55 -9.03
CA ASP A 9 -0.02 6.04 -7.68
C ASP A 9 1.23 5.24 -7.30
N VAL A 10 1.64 5.34 -6.04
CA VAL A 10 2.89 4.75 -5.55
C VAL A 10 2.63 3.94 -4.30
N LEU A 11 3.04 2.68 -4.30
CA LEU A 11 3.06 1.81 -3.16
C LEU A 11 4.49 1.76 -2.59
N LEU A 12 4.67 2.30 -1.38
CA LEU A 12 5.91 2.17 -0.63
C LEU A 12 5.82 0.94 0.26
N LEU A 13 6.79 0.04 0.13
CA LEU A 13 6.82 -1.23 0.85
C LEU A 13 8.13 -1.36 1.61
N ASP A 14 8.04 -1.93 2.80
CA ASP A 14 9.22 -2.33 3.54
C ASP A 14 9.77 -3.65 2.95
N GLY A 15 11.07 -3.68 2.69
CA GLY A 15 11.76 -4.85 2.14
C GLY A 15 12.06 -5.92 3.18
N ASP A 16 11.99 -5.58 4.47
CA ASP A 16 12.43 -6.46 5.57
C ASP A 16 11.42 -7.58 5.91
N CYS A 17 10.14 -7.40 5.59
CA CYS A 17 9.12 -8.41 5.85
C CYS A 17 8.76 -9.18 4.57
N GLY A 18 8.96 -10.50 4.55
CA GLY A 18 8.55 -11.37 3.43
C GLY A 18 7.05 -11.28 3.09
N LEU A 19 6.22 -10.79 4.01
CA LEU A 19 4.82 -10.47 3.79
C LEU A 19 4.62 -9.29 2.82
N CYS A 20 5.41 -8.22 2.95
CA CYS A 20 5.36 -7.04 2.09
C CYS A 20 5.72 -7.41 0.65
N HIS A 21 6.76 -8.24 0.48
CA HIS A 21 7.14 -8.76 -0.84
C HIS A 21 6.04 -9.62 -1.47
N ARG A 22 5.47 -10.55 -0.68
CA ARG A 22 4.34 -11.38 -1.13
C ARG A 22 3.13 -10.54 -1.50
N LEU A 23 2.82 -9.49 -0.74
CA LEU A 23 1.72 -8.56 -1.03
C LEU A 23 1.96 -7.80 -2.34
N ALA A 24 3.18 -7.29 -2.54
CA ALA A 24 3.57 -6.59 -3.76
C ALA A 24 3.37 -7.47 -4.99
N GLN A 25 3.94 -8.68 -4.96
CA GLN A 25 3.79 -9.67 -6.04
C GLN A 25 2.33 -10.09 -6.24
N PHE A 26 1.57 -10.21 -5.15
CA PHE A 26 0.16 -10.56 -5.20
C PHE A 26 -0.66 -9.51 -5.94
N ILE A 27 -0.42 -8.23 -5.65
CA ILE A 27 -1.07 -7.09 -6.30
C ILE A 27 -0.59 -7.02 -7.74
N ASP A 28 0.71 -7.05 -8.00
CA ASP A 28 1.27 -6.92 -9.34
C ASP A 28 0.75 -7.99 -10.30
N LYS A 29 0.71 -9.26 -9.86
CA LYS A 29 0.18 -10.38 -10.63
C LYS A 29 -1.32 -10.26 -10.94
N ARG A 30 -2.07 -9.50 -10.14
CA ARG A 30 -3.55 -9.36 -10.24
C ARG A 30 -4.01 -7.95 -10.50
N ARG A 31 -3.08 -7.05 -10.81
CA ARG A 31 -3.33 -5.64 -11.08
C ARG A 31 -4.19 -5.51 -12.33
N ALA A 32 -5.10 -4.56 -12.29
CA ALA A 32 -5.91 -4.23 -13.45
C ALA A 32 -5.05 -3.45 -14.48
N PRO A 33 -5.18 -3.73 -15.78
CA PRO A 33 -4.33 -3.12 -16.81
C PRO A 33 -4.54 -1.60 -16.95
N ASP A 34 -5.67 -1.07 -16.48
CA ASP A 34 -6.07 0.34 -16.49
C ASP A 34 -5.49 1.17 -15.33
N VAL A 35 -4.80 0.53 -14.39
CA VAL A 35 -4.34 1.15 -13.16
C VAL A 35 -2.85 1.46 -13.27
N ASP A 36 -2.39 2.70 -13.03
CA ASP A 36 -0.96 3.06 -12.98
C ASP A 36 -0.41 3.09 -11.53
N LEU A 37 0.13 1.95 -11.08
CA LEU A 37 0.72 1.74 -9.75
C LEU A 37 2.21 1.45 -9.87
N ALA A 38 3.00 2.21 -9.12
CA ALA A 38 4.43 2.02 -8.95
C ALA A 38 4.74 1.33 -7.62
N TYR A 39 5.84 0.58 -7.56
CA TYR A 39 6.36 0.03 -6.31
C TYR A 39 7.70 0.68 -5.98
N ARG A 40 7.89 1.10 -4.74
CA ARG A 40 9.16 1.64 -4.24
C ARG A 40 9.49 1.11 -2.84
N PRO A 41 10.77 0.82 -2.54
CA PRO A 41 11.18 0.52 -1.17
C PRO A 41 11.04 1.76 -0.28
N ILE A 42 10.54 1.60 0.94
CA ILE A 42 10.46 2.70 1.93
C ILE A 42 11.85 3.27 2.24
N LEU A 43 12.89 2.44 2.24
CA LEU A 43 14.28 2.84 2.51
C LEU A 43 14.95 3.61 1.36
N SER A 44 14.28 3.76 0.21
CA SER A 44 14.83 4.51 -0.91
C SER A 44 14.80 6.02 -0.61
N GLU A 45 15.83 6.76 -1.01
CA GLU A 45 15.91 8.21 -0.82
C GLU A 45 14.66 8.95 -1.36
N ASP A 46 14.18 8.57 -2.54
CA ASP A 46 12.95 9.12 -3.14
C ASP A 46 11.71 8.89 -2.26
N ALA A 47 11.63 7.70 -1.62
CA ALA A 47 10.51 7.33 -0.76
C ALA A 47 10.57 8.04 0.58
N GLN A 48 11.75 8.17 1.18
CA GLN A 48 11.97 8.93 2.41
C GLN A 48 11.65 10.42 2.22
N ALA A 49 12.09 11.01 1.10
CA ALA A 49 11.74 12.38 0.75
C ALA A 49 10.22 12.57 0.60
N LEU A 50 9.52 11.58 0.04
CA LEU A 50 8.06 11.60 -0.08
C LEU A 50 7.37 11.43 1.27
N ILE A 51 7.83 10.49 2.11
CA ILE A 51 7.28 10.24 3.46
C ILE A 51 7.43 11.47 4.35
N ALA A 52 8.54 12.21 4.22
CA ALA A 52 8.75 13.47 4.95
C ALA A 52 7.68 14.54 4.65
N THR A 53 6.98 14.45 3.50
CA THR A 53 5.86 15.34 3.16
C THR A 53 4.53 14.91 3.78
N PHE A 54 4.45 13.70 4.36
CA PHE A 54 3.22 13.18 4.94
C PHE A 54 2.94 13.79 6.32
N PRO A 55 1.70 13.71 6.83
CA PRO A 55 1.40 14.11 8.20
C PRO A 55 2.23 13.32 9.22
N GLU A 56 2.68 13.94 10.32
CA GLU A 56 3.49 13.28 11.37
C GLU A 56 2.89 11.95 11.86
N LYS A 57 1.56 11.89 12.01
CA LYS A 57 0.84 10.66 12.39
C LYS A 57 1.06 9.47 11.44
N GLN A 58 1.40 9.77 10.19
CA GLN A 58 1.68 8.77 9.16
C GLN A 58 3.18 8.50 9.03
N GLN A 59 4.05 9.47 9.31
CA GLN A 59 5.51 9.29 9.28
C GLN A 59 5.99 8.22 10.27
N MET A 60 5.29 8.06 11.40
CA MET A 60 5.60 7.02 12.41
C MET A 60 5.16 5.59 11.99
N ALA A 61 4.62 5.40 10.79
CA ALA A 61 4.19 4.09 10.34
C ALA A 61 5.36 3.35 9.67
N ASP A 62 6.08 2.50 10.39
CA ASP A 62 7.14 1.65 9.80
C ASP A 62 6.58 0.48 8.98
N THR A 63 5.75 0.77 7.98
CA THR A 63 4.99 -0.24 7.23
C THR A 63 4.52 0.28 5.87
N VAL A 64 3.67 -0.49 5.19
CA VAL A 64 3.16 -0.19 3.84
C VAL A 64 2.46 1.18 3.76
N TYR A 65 2.93 2.01 2.81
CA TYR A 65 2.28 3.26 2.41
C TYR A 65 1.72 3.14 1.00
N ILE A 66 0.60 3.80 0.74
CA ILE A 66 0.12 4.04 -0.62
C ILE A 66 -0.18 5.51 -0.80
N VAL A 67 0.34 6.10 -1.88
CA VAL A 67 0.08 7.47 -2.29
C VAL A 67 -0.80 7.42 -3.51
N ARG A 68 -2.01 7.99 -3.37
CA ARG A 68 -3.01 8.05 -4.42
C ARG A 68 -3.53 9.46 -4.58
N ASN A 69 -3.41 10.03 -5.79
CA ASN A 69 -3.86 11.40 -6.07
C ASN A 69 -3.41 12.41 -4.99
N GLY A 70 -2.14 12.34 -4.58
CA GLY A 70 -1.55 13.19 -3.53
C GLY A 70 -2.00 12.86 -2.10
N LYS A 71 -2.82 11.84 -1.88
CA LYS A 71 -3.24 11.38 -0.55
C LYS A 71 -2.47 10.14 -0.14
N SER A 72 -1.81 10.23 1.00
CA SER A 72 -1.11 9.12 1.65
C SER A 72 -2.05 8.32 2.56
N TYR A 73 -1.99 7.00 2.43
CA TYR A 73 -2.67 6.04 3.30
C TYR A 73 -1.66 5.03 3.83
N ILE A 74 -1.85 4.58 5.07
CA ILE A 74 -0.91 3.73 5.81
C ILE A 74 -1.55 2.41 6.26
N ARG A 75 -0.72 1.41 6.62
CA ARG A 75 -1.12 0.17 7.32
C ARG A 75 -2.25 -0.58 6.60
N SER A 76 -3.28 -0.95 7.35
CA SER A 76 -4.45 -1.69 6.89
C SER A 76 -5.23 -0.94 5.81
N ALA A 77 -5.30 0.39 5.93
CA ALA A 77 -5.95 1.25 4.95
C ALA A 77 -5.24 1.24 3.59
N ALA A 78 -3.92 1.12 3.57
CA ALA A 78 -3.12 0.97 2.35
C ALA A 78 -3.38 -0.38 1.67
N GLY A 79 -3.31 -1.48 2.44
CA GLY A 79 -3.52 -2.82 1.89
C GLY A 79 -4.96 -3.10 1.44
N ILE A 80 -5.98 -2.55 2.11
CA ILE A 80 -7.37 -2.67 1.64
C ILE A 80 -7.58 -1.85 0.37
N ARG A 81 -6.99 -0.65 0.30
CA ARG A 81 -7.04 0.18 -0.92
C ARG A 81 -6.29 -0.46 -2.07
N ALA A 82 -5.23 -1.23 -1.82
CA ALA A 82 -4.55 -2.01 -2.85
C ALA A 82 -5.48 -3.00 -3.57
N LEU A 83 -6.57 -3.46 -2.92
CA LEU A 83 -7.60 -4.27 -3.60
C LEU A 83 -8.30 -3.51 -4.72
N LEU A 84 -8.42 -2.18 -4.62
CA LEU A 84 -9.02 -1.34 -5.66
C LEU A 84 -8.16 -1.26 -6.93
N TYR A 85 -6.87 -1.59 -6.82
CA TYR A 85 -5.91 -1.62 -7.93
C TYR A 85 -5.94 -2.97 -8.68
N MET A 86 -6.65 -3.96 -8.13
CA MET A 86 -6.79 -5.28 -8.74
C MET A 86 -8.02 -5.37 -9.65
N LYS A 87 -8.07 -6.44 -10.46
CA LYS A 87 -9.17 -6.71 -11.39
C LYS A 87 -10.55 -6.65 -10.71
N TRP A 88 -11.59 -6.34 -11.49
CA TRP A 88 -12.99 -6.21 -11.03
C TRP A 88 -13.45 -7.29 -10.04
N HIS A 89 -13.09 -8.55 -10.29
CA HIS A 89 -13.39 -9.68 -9.40
C HIS A 89 -12.90 -9.48 -7.96
N TRP A 90 -11.74 -8.85 -7.75
CA TRP A 90 -11.18 -8.53 -6.42
C TRP A 90 -11.81 -7.28 -5.81
N ARG A 91 -12.22 -6.34 -6.67
CA ARG A 91 -12.87 -5.09 -6.26
C ARG A 91 -14.23 -5.34 -5.61
N ILE A 92 -14.93 -6.42 -5.99
CA ILE A 92 -16.17 -6.88 -5.34
C ILE A 92 -15.92 -7.37 -3.90
N TRP A 93 -14.74 -7.91 -3.60
CA TRP A 93 -14.38 -8.32 -2.24
C TRP A 93 -14.02 -7.14 -1.35
N PHE A 94 -13.80 -5.94 -1.90
CA PHE A 94 -13.50 -4.73 -1.13
C PHE A 94 -14.53 -4.45 -0.02
N PRO A 95 -15.86 -4.33 -0.30
CA PRO A 95 -16.86 -4.13 0.75
C PRO A 95 -16.94 -5.29 1.75
N LEU A 96 -16.69 -6.53 1.30
CA LEU A 96 -16.71 -7.70 2.18
C LEU A 96 -15.53 -7.65 3.18
N VAL A 97 -14.32 -7.37 2.69
CA VAL A 97 -13.10 -7.26 3.51
C VAL A 97 -13.11 -5.99 4.35
N TRP A 98 -13.78 -4.92 3.89
CA TRP A 98 -14.01 -3.71 4.66
C TRP A 98 -14.96 -3.95 5.85
N LEU A 99 -15.92 -4.88 5.70
CA LEU A 99 -16.87 -5.26 6.75
C LEU A 99 -16.26 -6.23 7.76
N VAL A 100 -15.24 -7.01 7.39
CA VAL A 100 -14.47 -7.82 8.34
C VAL A 100 -13.68 -6.88 9.26
N PRO A 101 -13.96 -6.88 10.58
CA PRO A 101 -13.35 -5.92 11.49
C PRO A 101 -11.83 -6.12 11.55
N LEU A 102 -11.16 -5.03 11.93
CA LEU A 102 -9.71 -4.87 11.99
C LEU A 102 -8.89 -5.94 12.77
N PRO A 103 -9.40 -6.71 13.78
CA PRO A 103 -8.49 -7.49 14.64
C PRO A 103 -7.96 -8.78 13.99
N LEU A 104 -8.58 -9.32 12.93
CA LEU A 104 -8.04 -10.51 12.26
C LEU A 104 -6.73 -10.24 11.50
N ARG A 105 -6.37 -8.97 11.28
CA ARG A 105 -5.16 -8.58 10.57
C ARG A 105 -3.95 -8.37 11.47
N ASP A 106 -4.15 -8.15 12.77
CA ASP A 106 -3.07 -8.03 13.78
C ASP A 106 -2.56 -9.40 14.28
N VAL A 107 -3.29 -10.50 14.06
CA VAL A 107 -2.85 -11.85 14.47
C VAL A 107 -1.58 -12.30 13.72
N ILE A 108 -1.36 -11.81 12.49
CA ILE A 108 -0.15 -12.12 11.73
C ILE A 108 1.06 -11.31 12.23
N TYR A 109 0.84 -10.16 12.89
CA TYR A 109 1.92 -9.40 13.54
C TYR A 109 2.26 -9.93 14.94
N PHE A 110 1.39 -10.75 15.55
CA PHE A 110 1.59 -11.31 16.90
C PHE A 110 2.11 -12.76 16.90
N LEU A 111 2.35 -13.36 15.73
CA LEU A 111 2.85 -14.74 15.58
C LEU A 111 4.33 -14.84 15.16
N ILE A 112 5.08 -13.74 15.29
CA ILE A 112 6.55 -13.70 15.23
C ILE A 112 7.08 -13.12 16.54
#